data_AF-B8D5T6-F1
#
_entry.id   AF-B8D5T6-F1
#
_cell.length_a   1.000
_cell.length_b   1.000
_cell.length_c   1.000
_cell.angle_alpha   90.00
_cell.angle_beta   90.00
_cell.angle_gamma   90.00
#
_symmetry.space_group_name_H-M   'P 1'
#
loop_
_entity.id
_entity.type
_entity.pdbx_description
1 polymer ?
#
loop_
_entity_poly.entity_id
_entity_poly.type
_entity_poly.pdbx_seq_one_letter_code
_entity_poly.pdbx_strand_id
1 'polypeptide(L)' 'MVKKPASIVADEPFSNLDEYSAERVLGVFKEMAKDGTAILITTTEMEAEYGATRYYVLKCGRLYVD' A
#
# COMPACT_ATOMS: atom_id res chain seq x y z
N MET A 1 -10.82 15.36 15.74
CA MET A 1 -10.14 14.09 16.05
C MET A 1 -9.87 13.37 14.74
N VAL A 2 -8.59 13.14 14.39
CA VAL A 2 -8.25 12.28 13.24
C VAL A 2 -8.55 10.84 13.65
N LYS A 3 -9.32 10.11 12.84
CA LYS A 3 -9.64 8.71 13.12
C LYS A 3 -8.36 7.88 13.02
N LYS A 4 -8.16 6.94 13.96
CA LYS A 4 -7.16 5.87 13.86
C LYS A 4 -7.89 4.60 13.40
N PRO A 5 -8.04 4.35 12.09
CA PRO A 5 -8.74 3.17 11.61
C PRO A 5 -7.93 1.91 11.95
N ALA A 6 -8.61 0.76 12.10
CA ALA A 6 -7.92 -0.52 12.23
C ALA A 6 -7.27 -0.95 10.90
N SER A 7 -7.81 -0.49 9.76
CA SER A 7 -7.30 -0.83 8.43
C SER A 7 -7.54 0.26 7.40
N ILE A 8 -6.68 0.31 6.37
CA ILE A 8 -6.81 1.11 5.16
C ILE A 8 -6.70 0.18 3.95
N VAL A 9 -7.59 0.38 2.98
CA VAL A 9 -7.50 -0.20 1.64
C VAL A 9 -7.27 0.95 0.67
N ALA A 10 -6.12 0.96 0.01
CA ALA A 10 -5.71 1.99 -0.92
C ALA A 10 -5.62 1.38 -2.33
N ASP A 11 -6.55 1.77 -3.20
CA ASP A 11 -6.63 1.24 -4.57
C ASP A 11 -5.80 2.09 -5.53
N GLU A 12 -4.73 1.52 -6.10
CA GLU A 12 -3.81 2.19 -7.03
C GLU A 12 -3.36 3.60 -6.59
N PRO A 13 -2.93 3.80 -5.32
CA PRO A 13 -2.82 5.14 -4.71
C PRO A 13 -1.70 6.00 -5.29
N PHE A 14 -0.81 5.43 -6.10
CA PHE A 14 0.39 6.10 -6.62
C PHE A 14 0.32 6.39 -8.14
N SER A 15 -0.67 5.84 -8.84
CA SER A 15 -0.78 5.84 -10.31
C SER A 15 -0.79 7.22 -11.00
N ASN A 16 -0.99 8.31 -10.26
CA ASN A 16 -1.01 9.69 -10.77
C ASN A 16 -0.05 10.62 -10.02
N LEU A 17 0.88 10.06 -9.26
CA LEU A 17 1.86 10.82 -8.48
C LEU A 17 3.21 10.75 -9.17
N ASP A 18 3.95 11.86 -9.11
CA ASP A 18 5.39 11.82 -9.34
C ASP A 18 6.08 11.03 -8.21
N GLU A 19 7.32 10.62 -8.45
CA GLU A 19 8.11 9.82 -7.51
C GLU A 19 8.20 10.43 -6.11
N TYR A 20 8.42 11.75 -6.01
CA TYR A 20 8.51 12.45 -4.72
C TYR A 20 7.16 12.46 -3.97
N SER A 21 6.08 12.72 -4.69
CA SER A 21 4.73 12.67 -4.13
C SER A 21 4.35 11.26 -3.68
N ALA A 22 4.71 10.23 -4.44
CA ALA A 22 4.47 8.83 -4.10
C ALA A 22 5.24 8.41 -2.84
N GLU A 23 6.52 8.75 -2.74
CA GLU A 23 7.34 8.51 -1.54
C GLU A 23 6.74 9.15 -0.28
N ARG A 24 6.23 10.38 -0.40
CA ARG A 24 5.61 11.09 0.71
C ARG A 24 4.33 10.39 1.19
N VAL A 25 3.47 9.95 0.27
CA VAL A 25 2.26 9.18 0.62
C VAL A 25 2.63 7.83 1.24
N LEU A 26 3.62 7.14 0.66
CA LEU A 26 4.13 5.89 1.20
C LEU A 26 4.68 6.06 2.63
N GLY A 27 5.37 7.18 2.90
CA GLY A 27 5.82 7.55 4.23
C GLY A 27 4.68 7.65 5.24
N VAL A 28 3.56 8.27 4.86
CA VAL A 28 2.36 8.33 5.71
C VAL A 28 1.82 6.93 6.01
N PHE A 29 1.70 6.07 5.00
CA PHE A 29 1.26 4.68 5.22
C PHE A 29 2.19 3.90 6.15
N LYS A 30 3.51 4.08 6.02
CA LYS A 30 4.50 3.45 6.92
C LYS A 30 4.33 3.91 8.36
N GLU A 31 4.11 5.19 8.61
CA GLU A 31 3.86 5.69 9.97
C GLU A 31 2.54 5.16 10.54
N MET A 32 1.47 5.11 9.73
CA MET A 32 0.20 4.53 10.17
C MET A 32 0.31 3.03 10.48
N ALA A 33 1.11 2.30 9.70
CA ALA A 33 1.38 0.88 9.92
C ALA A 33 2.17 0.65 11.22
N LYS A 34 3.16 1.49 11.53
CA LYS A 34 3.88 1.46 12.81
C LYS A 34 2.94 1.70 13.99
N ASP A 35 1.94 2.57 13.82
CA ASP A 35 0.90 2.85 14.81
C ASP A 35 -0.16 1.73 14.94
N GLY A 36 -0.02 0.61 14.20
CA GLY A 36 -0.88 -0.57 14.29
C GLY A 36 -2.04 -0.59 13.29
N THR A 37 -2.09 0.33 12.32
CA THR A 37 -3.07 0.30 11.24
C THR A 37 -2.68 -0.75 10.19
N ALA A 38 -3.55 -1.69 9.85
CA ALA A 38 -3.30 -2.59 8.73
C ALA A 38 -3.44 -1.84 7.39
N ILE A 39 -2.45 -1.92 6.50
CA ILE A 39 -2.49 -1.25 5.20
C ILE A 39 -2.51 -2.30 4.08
N LEU A 40 -3.50 -2.23 3.20
CA LEU A 40 -3.57 -2.99 1.94
C LEU A 40 -3.45 -2.00 0.77
N ILE A 41 -2.43 -2.16 -0.05
CA ILE A 41 -2.24 -1.41 -1.29
C ILE A 41 -2.46 -2.36 -2.46
N THR A 42 -3.25 -1.94 -3.44
CA THR A 42 -3.26 -2.58 -4.76
C THR A 42 -2.40 -1.76 -5.71
N THR A 43 -1.70 -2.45 -6.60
CA THR A 43 -0.95 -1.84 -7.70
C THR A 43 -0.92 -2.80 -8.88
N THR A 44 -0.76 -2.24 -10.08
CA THR A 44 -0.41 -2.98 -11.30
C THR A 44 1.08 -2.86 -11.63
N GLU A 45 1.84 -2.05 -10.88
CA GLU A 45 3.29 -1.91 -10.99
C GLU A 45 4.02 -3.06 -10.28
N MET A 46 4.29 -4.15 -11.00
CA MET A 46 4.93 -5.35 -10.43
C MET A 46 6.38 -5.13 -9.95
N GLU A 47 7.07 -4.12 -10.47
CA GLU A 47 8.46 -3.81 -10.12
C GLU A 47 8.58 -2.83 -8.93
N ALA A 48 7.47 -2.27 -8.47
CA ALA A 48 7.48 -1.26 -7.42
C ALA A 48 7.63 -1.90 -6.02
N GLU A 49 8.71 -1.56 -5.33
CA GLU A 49 8.94 -1.98 -3.94
C GLU A 49 8.43 -0.94 -2.95
N TYR A 50 7.21 -1.13 -2.44
CA TYR A 50 6.64 -0.25 -1.41
C TYR A 50 7.14 -0.57 0.02
N GLY A 51 7.97 -1.60 0.19
CA GLY A 51 8.41 -2.08 1.50
C GLY A 51 7.26 -2.70 2.30
N ALA A 52 6.35 -3.39 1.62
CA ALA A 52 5.26 -4.11 2.25
C ALA A 52 5.78 -5.30 3.07
N THR A 53 5.07 -5.65 4.14
CA THR A 53 5.39 -6.85 4.95
C THR A 53 5.03 -8.15 4.25
N ARG A 54 4.14 -8.11 3.25
CA ARG A 54 3.72 -9.25 2.43
C ARG A 54 3.37 -8.76 1.04
N TYR A 55 3.75 -9.54 0.03
CA TYR A 55 3.37 -9.30 -1.35
C TYR A 55 2.43 -10.41 -1.82
N TYR A 56 1.42 -10.02 -2.60
CA TYR A 56 0.47 -10.95 -3.19
C TYR A 56 0.26 -10.61 -4.66
N VAL A 57 0.11 -11.63 -5.49
CA VAL A 57 -0.22 -11.50 -6.90
C VAL A 57 -1.63 -12.03 -7.13
N LEU A 58 -2.52 -11.20 -7.66
CA LEU A 58 -3.86 -11.61 -8.07
C LEU A 58 -3.83 -11.97 -9.57
N LYS A 59 -3.97 -13.26 -9.89
CA LYS A 59 -3.97 -13.77 -11.27
C LYS A 59 -5.18 -14.65 -11.52
N CYS A 60 -5.98 -14.33 -12.54
CA CYS A 60 -7.18 -15.08 -12.95
C CYS A 60 -8.14 -15.37 -11.77
N GLY A 61 -8.36 -14.37 -10.89
CA GLY A 61 -9.24 -14.51 -9.72
C GLY A 61 -8.66 -15.33 -8.56
N ARG A 62 -7.37 -15.67 -8.60
CA ARG A 62 -6.66 -16.40 -7.54
C ARG A 62 -5.52 -15.57 -6.99
N LEU A 63 -5.39 -15.56 -5.67
CA LEU A 63 -4.33 -14.87 -4.95
C LEU A 63 -3.16 -15.83 -4.72
N TYR A 64 -1.96 -15.38 -5.07
CA TYR A 64 -0.70 -16.09 -4.88
C TYR A 64 0.16 -15.28 -3.90
N VAL A 65 0.91 -15.97 -3.05
CA VAL A 65 1.88 -15.35 -2.14
C VAL A 65 3.24 -15.38 -2.81
N ASP A 66 3.93 -14.25 -2.81
CA ASP A 66 5.37 -14.19 -3.08
C ASP A 66 6.15 -14.29 -1.75
#